data_AF-A0A221P5D7-F1
#
_entry.id   AF-A0A221P5D7-F1
#
_cell.length_a   1.000
_cell.length_b   1.000
_cell.length_c   1.000
_cell.angle_alpha   90.00
_cell.angle_beta   90.00
_cell.angle_gamma   90.00
#
_symmetry.space_group_name_H-M   'P 1'
#
loop_
_entity.id
_entity.type
_entity.pdbx_description
1 polymer ?
#
loop_
_entity_poly.entity_id
_entity_poly.type
_entity_poly.pdbx_seq_one_letter_code
_entity_poly.pdbx_strand_id
1 'polypeptide(L)'
;MGDRKRVRGTENRLRGAGFILRSRAPELTCQEIYALLTVYQALCALQTRAAEHGGTDPDRISFTITVQLARLAVAAQAASDPTVLDSARHEVITELLAALLPTRRHRQCQRIKKPSKNTFEVRKRDQPRTPSNVHYTLRVTKHPT
;
A
#
# COMPACT_ATOMS: atom_id res chain seq x y z
N MET A 1 -23.48 41.76 14.26
CA MET A 1 -23.67 40.56 15.12
C MET A 1 -22.93 39.40 14.44
N GLY A 2 -21.65 39.22 14.78
CA GLY A 2 -20.74 38.31 14.08
C GLY A 2 -20.85 36.87 14.55
N ASP A 3 -21.02 35.99 13.56
CA ASP A 3 -20.40 34.67 13.37
C ASP A 3 -20.24 33.71 14.56
N ARG A 4 -20.82 32.52 14.42
CA ARG A 4 -20.18 31.24 14.78
C ARG A 4 -20.70 30.14 13.86
N LYS A 5 -20.15 30.04 12.65
CA LYS A 5 -20.26 28.80 11.86
C LYS A 5 -19.61 27.65 12.65
N ARG A 6 -20.45 26.71 13.13
CA ARG A 6 -19.99 25.41 13.62
C ARG A 6 -19.16 24.73 12.53
N VAL A 7 -17.89 24.48 12.83
CA VAL A 7 -17.00 23.64 12.04
C VAL A 7 -17.64 22.26 11.93
N ARG A 8 -17.98 21.86 10.70
CA ARG A 8 -18.47 20.52 10.38
C ARG A 8 -17.32 19.53 10.62
N GLY A 9 -17.58 18.53 11.45
CA GLY A 9 -16.66 17.43 11.73
C GLY A 9 -16.24 16.74 10.42
N THR A 10 -14.94 16.47 10.32
CA THR A 10 -14.34 15.71 9.23
C THR A 10 -14.76 14.24 9.34
N GLU A 11 -15.89 13.89 8.73
CA GLU A 11 -16.27 12.48 8.53
C GLU A 11 -15.32 11.84 7.52
N ASN A 12 -14.23 11.26 8.02
CA ASN A 12 -13.32 10.41 7.25
C ASN A 12 -14.00 9.07 6.94
N ARG A 13 -14.92 9.07 5.96
CA ARG A 13 -15.69 7.88 5.53
C ARG A 13 -14.98 6.97 4.52
N LEU A 14 -13.71 7.26 4.18
CA LEU A 14 -12.94 6.55 3.15
C LEU A 14 -12.10 5.37 3.67
N ARG A 15 -12.22 4.98 4.95
CA ARG A 15 -11.52 3.80 5.47
C ARG A 15 -12.50 2.63 5.53
N GLY A 16 -12.29 1.64 4.66
CA GLY A 16 -12.91 0.32 4.79
C GLY A 16 -12.68 -0.25 6.19
N ALA A 17 -13.58 -1.13 6.62
CA ALA A 17 -13.65 -1.66 7.98
C ALA A 17 -12.26 -2.06 8.54
N GLY A 18 -11.80 -1.38 9.61
CA GLY A 18 -10.74 -1.94 10.44
C GLY A 18 -9.87 -1.00 11.26
N PHE A 19 -9.72 0.28 10.88
CA PHE A 19 -8.84 1.19 11.64
C PHE A 19 -9.44 2.57 11.83
N ILE A 20 -9.98 2.81 13.03
CA ILE A 20 -10.55 4.08 13.47
C ILE A 20 -9.47 4.82 14.28
N LEU A 21 -9.09 6.01 13.82
CA LEU A 21 -8.23 6.92 14.58
C LEU A 21 -8.92 7.31 15.88
N ARG A 22 -8.17 7.39 16.98
CA ARG A 22 -8.74 7.67 18.32
C ARG A 22 -9.16 9.13 18.42
N SER A 23 -8.38 10.02 17.82
CA SER A 23 -8.57 11.45 17.87
C SER A 23 -9.57 11.96 16.84
N ARG A 24 -10.38 12.94 17.25
CA ARG A 24 -11.36 13.65 16.41
C ARG A 24 -10.94 15.09 16.06
N ALA A 25 -9.86 15.59 16.66
CA ALA A 25 -9.28 16.90 16.36
C ALA A 25 -8.23 16.77 15.24
N PRO A 26 -8.18 17.71 14.28
CA PRO A 26 -7.33 17.57 13.08
C PRO A 26 -5.84 17.47 13.42
N GLU A 27 -5.36 18.25 14.40
CA GLU A 27 -3.96 18.24 14.84
C GLU A 27 -3.56 16.89 15.45
N LEU A 28 -4.38 16.36 16.35
CA LEU A 28 -4.15 15.05 16.97
C LEU A 28 -4.29 13.90 15.97
N THR A 29 -5.18 14.03 14.99
CA THR A 29 -5.25 13.09 13.86
C THR A 29 -3.94 13.05 13.06
N CYS A 30 -3.35 14.20 12.76
CA CYS A 30 -2.03 14.25 12.11
C CYS A 30 -0.98 13.56 12.98
N GLN A 31 -0.95 13.84 14.28
CA GLN A 31 -0.03 13.20 15.22
C GLN A 31 -0.16 11.67 15.22
N GLU A 32 -1.38 11.13 15.24
CA GLU A 32 -1.61 9.68 15.17
C GLU A 32 -1.12 9.06 13.87
N ILE A 33 -1.34 9.73 12.73
CA ILE A 33 -0.87 9.25 11.42
C ILE A 33 0.66 9.24 11.39
N TYR A 34 1.30 10.32 11.85
CA TYR A 34 2.76 10.37 11.93
C TYR A 34 3.30 9.31 12.89
N ALA A 35 2.67 9.10 14.05
CA ALA A 35 3.08 8.05 14.98
C ALA A 35 3.03 6.65 14.33
N LEU A 36 1.96 6.33 13.59
CA LEU A 36 1.85 5.07 12.86
C LEU A 36 2.93 4.93 11.78
N LEU A 37 3.20 6.00 11.04
CA LEU A 37 4.25 6.03 10.03
C LEU A 37 5.62 5.81 10.69
N THR A 38 5.91 6.49 11.80
CA THR A 38 7.17 6.34 12.53
C THR A 38 7.36 4.91 13.02
N VAL A 39 6.32 4.29 13.60
CA VAL A 39 6.38 2.89 14.03
C VAL A 39 6.62 1.95 12.84
N TYR A 40 5.92 2.16 11.72
CA TYR A 40 6.13 1.38 10.51
C TYR A 40 7.58 1.48 10.00
N GLN A 41 8.12 2.71 9.91
CA GLN A 41 9.50 2.93 9.47
C GLN A 41 10.52 2.35 10.46
N ALA A 42 10.28 2.42 11.77
CA ALA A 42 11.14 1.81 12.78
C ALA A 42 11.20 0.28 12.62
N LEU A 43 10.06 -0.37 12.32
CA LEU A 43 10.03 -1.81 12.05
C LEU A 43 10.78 -2.16 10.76
N CYS A 44 10.61 -1.40 9.68
CA CYS A 44 11.37 -1.62 8.44
C CYS A 44 12.89 -1.41 8.65
N ALA A 45 13.28 -0.40 9.43
CA ALA A 45 14.68 -0.17 9.79
C ALA A 45 15.23 -1.35 10.61
N LEU A 46 14.45 -1.89 11.56
CA LEU A 46 14.83 -3.07 12.34
C LEU A 46 15.06 -4.29 11.45
N GLN A 47 14.17 -4.55 10.49
CA GLN A 47 14.36 -5.64 9.52
C GLN A 47 15.63 -5.44 8.68
N THR A 48 15.87 -4.21 8.22
CA THR A 48 17.06 -3.89 7.42
C THR A 48 18.34 -4.12 8.24
N ARG A 49 18.36 -3.69 9.51
CA ARG A 49 19.49 -3.95 10.42
C ARG A 49 19.70 -5.44 10.70
N ALA A 50 18.62 -6.20 10.88
CA ALA A 50 18.73 -7.65 11.04
C ALA A 50 19.29 -8.30 9.77
N ALA A 51 18.85 -7.88 8.58
CA ALA A 51 19.35 -8.36 7.31
C ALA A 51 20.85 -8.05 7.12
N GLU A 52 21.28 -6.82 7.42
CA GLU A 52 22.69 -6.41 7.44
C GLU A 52 23.51 -7.28 8.40
N HIS A 53 23.00 -7.51 9.62
CA HIS A 53 23.69 -8.31 10.64
C HIS A 53 23.84 -9.79 10.23
N GLY A 54 22.81 -10.36 9.61
CA GLY A 54 22.80 -11.77 9.20
C GLY A 54 23.32 -12.03 7.79
N GLY A 55 23.65 -11.01 7.00
CA GLY A 55 24.01 -11.15 5.59
C GLY A 55 22.91 -11.80 4.74
N THR A 56 21.64 -11.57 5.08
CA THR A 56 20.49 -12.18 4.38
C THR A 56 19.69 -11.14 3.60
N ASP A 57 18.93 -11.58 2.60
CA ASP A 57 18.00 -10.71 1.87
C ASP A 57 16.89 -10.24 2.83
N PRO A 58 16.65 -8.92 3.01
CA PRO A 58 15.61 -8.40 3.91
C PRO A 58 14.22 -8.95 3.58
N ASP A 59 13.94 -9.36 2.33
CA ASP A 59 12.67 -9.98 1.94
C ASP A 59 12.43 -11.35 2.60
N ARG A 60 13.47 -11.95 3.23
CA ARG A 60 13.34 -13.18 4.01
C ARG A 60 12.87 -12.95 5.44
N ILE A 61 12.88 -11.71 5.93
CA ILE A 61 12.45 -11.40 7.28
C ILE A 61 10.95 -11.12 7.29
N SER A 62 10.19 -11.89 8.07
CA SER A 62 8.74 -11.73 8.14
C SER A 62 8.35 -10.46 8.89
N PHE A 63 7.53 -9.62 8.25
CA PHE A 63 6.99 -8.39 8.88
C PHE A 63 6.11 -8.70 10.10
N THR A 64 5.31 -9.77 10.04
CA THR A 64 4.41 -10.12 11.16
C THR A 64 5.19 -10.59 12.38
N ILE A 65 6.24 -11.39 12.18
CA ILE A 65 7.14 -11.82 13.25
C ILE A 65 7.87 -10.60 13.84
N THR A 66 8.36 -9.69 12.99
CA THR A 66 9.00 -8.44 13.43
C THR A 66 8.09 -7.63 14.34
N VAL A 67 6.83 -7.46 13.95
CA VAL A 67 5.84 -6.76 14.75
C VAL A 67 5.57 -7.47 16.08
N GLN A 68 5.50 -8.81 16.10
CA GLN A 68 5.29 -9.59 17.31
C GLN A 68 6.46 -9.43 18.29
N LEU A 69 7.70 -9.63 17.80
CA LEU A 69 8.90 -9.53 18.64
C LEU A 69 9.13 -8.11 19.15
N ALA A 70 8.93 -7.10 18.31
CA ALA A 70 9.02 -5.69 18.72
C ALA A 70 7.99 -5.36 19.83
N ARG A 71 6.77 -5.89 19.76
CA ARG A 71 5.78 -5.70 20.83
C ARG A 71 6.19 -6.38 22.14
N LEU A 72 6.73 -7.60 22.07
CA LEU A 72 7.22 -8.31 23.25
C LEU A 72 8.38 -7.57 23.90
N ALA A 73 9.34 -7.11 23.10
CA ALA A 73 10.47 -6.32 23.58
C ALA A 73 10.02 -5.01 24.23
N VAL A 74 9.11 -4.26 23.61
CA VAL A 74 8.60 -3.00 24.21
C VAL A 74 7.81 -3.26 25.49
N ALA A 75 6.98 -4.31 25.55
CA ALA A 75 6.21 -4.65 26.73
C ALA A 75 7.09 -5.04 27.93
N ALA A 76 8.22 -5.69 27.67
CA ALA A 76 9.20 -6.04 28.70
C ALA A 76 9.99 -4.83 29.23
N GLN A 77 9.98 -3.70 28.53
CA GLN A 77 10.91 -2.57 28.72
C GLN A 77 10.21 -1.26 29.11
N ALA A 78 9.27 -1.34 30.06
CA ALA A 78 8.34 -0.26 30.41
C ALA A 78 8.98 1.04 30.97
N ALA A 79 10.30 1.09 31.21
CA ALA A 79 11.01 2.27 31.74
C ALA A 79 12.55 2.23 31.50
N SER A 80 12.99 1.80 30.32
CA SER A 80 14.36 1.30 30.17
C SER A 80 15.41 2.33 29.74
N ASP A 81 16.57 2.24 30.38
CA ASP A 81 17.85 2.89 30.02
C ASP A 81 18.22 2.57 28.54
N PRO A 82 18.84 3.50 27.79
CA PRO A 82 19.27 3.26 26.40
C PRO A 82 20.09 1.96 26.22
N THR A 83 20.90 1.57 27.20
CA THR A 83 21.70 0.33 27.15
C THR A 83 20.85 -0.94 27.14
N VAL A 84 19.77 -0.94 27.92
CA VAL A 84 18.83 -2.06 28.00
C VAL A 84 18.01 -2.15 26.70
N LEU A 85 17.63 -1.01 26.14
CA LEU A 85 16.96 -0.95 24.84
C LEU A 85 17.87 -1.49 23.72
N ASP A 86 19.14 -1.12 23.72
CA ASP A 86 20.10 -1.64 22.75
C ASP A 86 20.26 -3.15 22.87
N SER A 87 20.33 -3.68 24.10
CA SER A 87 20.43 -5.12 24.34
C SER A 87 19.19 -5.86 23.81
N ALA A 88 17.99 -5.36 24.15
CA ALA A 88 16.73 -5.92 23.66
C ALA A 88 16.63 -5.84 22.13
N ARG A 89 17.13 -4.77 21.51
CA ARG A 89 17.18 -4.65 20.05
C ARG A 89 18.06 -5.75 19.43
N HIS A 90 19.23 -6.02 20.01
CA HIS A 90 20.10 -7.09 19.52
C HIS A 90 19.44 -8.46 19.69
N GLU A 91 18.79 -8.72 20.83
CA GLU A 91 18.05 -9.96 21.07
C GLU A 91 16.96 -10.18 20.00
N VAL A 92 16.14 -9.15 19.73
CA VAL A 92 15.13 -9.22 18.65
C VAL A 92 15.77 -9.49 17.29
N ILE A 93 16.93 -8.91 16.98
CA ILE A 93 17.65 -9.20 15.74
C ILE A 93 18.06 -10.67 15.68
N THR A 94 18.59 -11.23 16.76
CA THR A 94 18.97 -12.65 16.81
C THR A 94 17.77 -13.58 16.62
N GLU A 95 16.63 -13.26 17.24
CA GLU A 95 15.39 -14.03 17.08
C GLU A 95 14.84 -13.94 15.65
N LEU A 96 14.90 -12.76 15.02
CA LEU A 96 14.49 -12.59 13.62
C LEU A 96 15.33 -13.45 12.67
N LEU A 97 16.64 -13.54 12.92
CA LEU A 97 17.54 -14.37 12.13
C LEU A 97 17.31 -15.87 12.36
N ALA A 98 16.83 -16.26 13.53
CA ALA A 98 16.41 -17.65 13.79
C ALA A 98 15.08 -18.01 13.08
N ALA A 99 14.23 -17.02 12.80
CA ALA A 99 12.88 -17.20 12.25
C ALA A 99 12.74 -16.79 10.77
N LEU A 100 13.81 -16.92 9.97
CA LEU A 100 13.81 -16.54 8.56
C LEU A 100 12.81 -17.34 7.73
N LEU A 101 12.14 -16.67 6.81
CA LEU A 101 11.27 -17.32 5.83
C LEU A 101 12.10 -18.21 4.87
N PRO A 102 11.47 -19.26 4.31
CA PRO A 102 12.08 -20.06 3.26
C PRO A 102 12.56 -19.19 2.11
N THR A 103 13.66 -19.59 1.48
CA THR A 103 14.22 -18.89 0.32
C THR A 103 13.16 -18.76 -0.78
N ARG A 104 12.80 -17.53 -1.14
CA ARG A 104 11.86 -17.28 -2.24
C ARG A 104 12.57 -17.48 -3.58
N ARG A 105 11.87 -18.08 -4.54
CA ARG A 105 12.34 -18.09 -5.94
C ARG A 105 12.37 -16.66 -6.46
N HIS A 106 13.45 -16.33 -7.14
CA HIS A 106 13.64 -15.03 -7.76
C HIS A 106 12.56 -14.76 -8.83
N ARG A 107 11.69 -13.78 -8.60
CA ARG A 107 10.62 -13.38 -9.54
C ARG A 107 11.12 -12.34 -10.54
N GLN A 108 12.29 -12.57 -11.13
CA GLN A 108 12.74 -11.77 -12.25
C GLN A 108 12.13 -12.29 -13.54
N CYS A 109 11.29 -11.46 -14.15
CA CYS A 109 10.80 -11.65 -15.50
C CYS A 109 11.22 -10.41 -16.29
N GLN A 110 11.76 -10.58 -17.50
CA GLN A 110 11.94 -9.42 -18.38
C GLN A 110 10.57 -8.79 -18.62
N ARG A 111 10.50 -7.46 -18.55
CA ARG A 111 9.29 -6.73 -18.94
C ARG A 111 9.06 -6.91 -20.44
N ILE A 112 8.27 -7.91 -20.81
CA ILE A 112 7.85 -8.16 -22.18
C ILE A 112 6.51 -7.43 -22.38
N LYS A 113 6.47 -6.50 -23.34
CA LYS A 113 5.19 -5.97 -23.84
C LYS A 113 4.48 -7.13 -24.51
N LYS A 114 3.50 -7.74 -23.83
CA LYS A 114 2.59 -8.67 -24.50
C LYS A 114 1.95 -7.91 -25.67
N PRO A 115 2.16 -8.32 -26.93
CA PRO A 115 1.42 -7.70 -28.01
C PRO A 115 -0.06 -7.93 -27.72
N SER A 116 -0.87 -6.86 -27.72
CA SER A 116 -2.31 -7.02 -27.71
C SER A 116 -2.67 -7.86 -28.93
N LYS A 117 -3.25 -9.04 -28.74
CA LYS A 117 -3.82 -9.80 -29.85
C LYS A 117 -4.91 -8.90 -30.44
N ASN A 118 -4.63 -8.29 -31.59
CA ASN A 118 -5.67 -7.61 -32.32
C ASN A 118 -6.55 -8.71 -32.94
N THR A 119 -7.77 -8.85 -32.45
CA THR A 119 -8.77 -9.79 -33.00
C THR A 119 -9.05 -9.49 -34.46
N PHE A 120 -8.84 -8.25 -34.89
CA PHE A 120 -9.06 -7.83 -36.26
C PHE A 120 -7.78 -7.91 -37.07
N GLU A 121 -7.89 -8.43 -38.29
CA GLU A 121 -6.79 -8.47 -39.25
C GLU A 121 -6.24 -7.06 -39.50
N VAL A 122 -4.92 -6.95 -39.64
CA VAL A 122 -4.28 -5.68 -40.01
C VAL A 122 -4.74 -5.31 -41.42
N ARG A 123 -5.29 -4.10 -41.57
CA ARG A 123 -5.73 -3.57 -42.87
C ARG A 123 -4.57 -3.55 -43.86
N LYS A 124 -4.74 -4.23 -45.00
CA LYS A 124 -3.75 -4.22 -46.09
C LYS A 124 -3.84 -2.92 -46.89
N ARG A 125 -2.70 -2.44 -47.41
CA ARG A 125 -2.61 -1.16 -48.16
C ARG A 125 -3.59 -1.10 -49.33
N ASP A 126 -3.84 -2.24 -49.97
CA ASP A 126 -4.63 -2.34 -51.20
C ASP A 126 -6.13 -2.55 -50.93
N GLN A 127 -6.56 -2.61 -49.66
CA GLN A 127 -7.97 -2.76 -49.33
C GLN A 127 -8.71 -1.43 -49.51
N PRO A 128 -9.80 -1.41 -50.33
CA PRO A 128 -10.60 -0.22 -50.52
C PRO A 128 -11.14 0.27 -49.18
N ARG A 129 -11.18 1.59 -49.01
CA ARG A 129 -11.73 2.20 -47.80
C ARG A 129 -13.21 1.83 -47.72
N THR A 130 -13.70 1.38 -46.57
CA THR A 130 -15.15 1.28 -46.36
C THR A 130 -15.75 2.66 -46.62
N PRO A 131 -16.79 2.77 -47.46
CA PRO A 131 -17.37 4.07 -47.79
C PRO A 131 -17.91 4.71 -46.50
N SER A 132 -17.38 5.87 -46.15
CA SER A 132 -17.70 6.58 -44.90
C SER A 132 -19.03 7.34 -44.97
N ASN A 133 -19.53 7.58 -46.18
CA ASN A 133 -20.68 8.44 -46.39
C ASN A 133 -21.90 7.57 -46.69
N VAL A 134 -22.61 7.19 -45.64
CA VAL A 134 -23.93 6.55 -45.75
C VAL A 134 -24.99 7.65 -45.70
N HIS A 135 -25.73 7.84 -46.79
CA HIS A 135 -26.89 8.73 -46.80
C HIS A 135 -28.14 7.94 -46.38
N TYR A 136 -28.79 8.37 -45.31
CA TYR A 136 -30.09 7.85 -44.90
C TYR A 136 -31.18 8.84 -45.31
N THR A 137 -32.21 8.36 -46.00
CA THR A 137 -33.42 9.14 -46.29
C THR A 137 -34.51 8.68 -45.33
N LEU A 138 -34.87 9.54 -44.37
CA LEU A 138 -35.96 9.27 -43.44
C LEU A 138 -37.26 9.83 -43.99
N ARG A 139 -38.30 8.99 -44.10
CA ARG A 139 -39.65 9.41 -44.46
C ARG A 139 -40.50 9.47 -43.20
N VAL A 140 -40.84 10.68 -42.76
CA VAL A 140 -41.69 10.90 -41.58
C VAL A 140 -43.15 10.97 -42.01
N THR A 141 -43.98 10.05 -41.52
CA THR A 141 -45.44 10.09 -41.68
C THR A 141 -46.09 10.53 -40.36
N LYS A 142 -46.94 11.55 -40.40
CA LYS A 142 -47.75 11.93 -39.24
C LYS A 142 -48.93 10.96 -39.12
N HIS A 143 -49.16 10.41 -37.93
CA HIS A 143 -50.34 9.62 -37.65
C HIS A 143 -51.56 10.55 -37.46
N PRO A 144 -52.72 10.23 -38.05
CA PRO A 144 -53.95 10.96 -37.80
C PRO A 144 -54.44 10.68 -36.37
N THR A 145 -54.78 11.76 -35.65
CA THR A 145 -55.42 11.75 -34.33
C THR A 145 -56.89 11.39 -34.41
#